data_AF-A0A1P8UKA7-F1
#
_entry.id   AF-A0A1P8UKA7-F1
#
_cell.length_a   1.000
_cell.length_b   1.000
_cell.length_c   1.000
_cell.angle_alpha   90.00
_cell.angle_beta   90.00
_cell.angle_gamma   90.00
#
_symmetry.space_group_name_H-M   'P 1'
#
loop_
_entity.id
_entity.type
_entity.pdbx_description
1 polymer ?
#
loop_
_entity_poly.entity_id
_entity_poly.type
_entity_poly.pdbx_seq_one_letter_code
_entity_poly.pdbx_strand_id
1 'polypeptide(L)'
;MDTRDALHHLRKAKTAHLKWRTYAQALAAGVSVGDDKAPLQHTGCDFGRWYYGPGQSLREVTDLYEDIEEPHRLLHEAYAAIYELARAGKYTKASDKLRGLESISTSLMAIIDACVEDIRDR
;
A
#
# COMPACT_ATOMS: atom_id res chain seq x y z
N MET A 1 -1.06 -22.52 -0.46
CA MET A 1 0.07 -21.67 0.01
C MET A 1 0.38 -22.01 1.46
N ASP A 2 1.64 -21.94 1.90
CA ASP A 2 2.01 -22.05 3.32
C ASP A 2 1.53 -20.79 4.08
N THR A 3 0.81 -20.95 5.19
CA THR A 3 0.33 -19.82 6.00
C THR A 3 1.48 -18.95 6.52
N ARG A 4 2.66 -19.55 6.75
CA ARG A 4 3.88 -18.79 7.10
C ARG A 4 4.33 -17.87 5.98
N ASP A 5 4.22 -18.31 4.73
CA ASP A 5 4.54 -17.50 3.54
C ASP A 5 3.58 -16.32 3.40
N ALA A 6 2.27 -16.59 3.53
CA ALA A 6 1.25 -15.54 3.53
C ALA A 6 1.50 -14.47 4.61
N LEU A 7 1.75 -14.92 5.85
CA LEU A 7 2.06 -14.03 6.97
C LEU A 7 3.36 -13.23 6.74
N HIS A 8 4.37 -13.82 6.11
CA HIS A 8 5.61 -13.12 5.77
C HIS A 8 5.32 -11.95 4.82
N HIS A 9 4.60 -12.21 3.73
CA HIS A 9 4.29 -11.21 2.72
C HIS A 9 3.37 -10.09 3.24
N LEU A 10 2.33 -10.42 4.01
CA LEU A 10 1.45 -9.42 4.63
C LEU A 10 2.22 -8.51 5.60
N ARG A 11 3.10 -9.07 6.44
CA ARG A 11 3.94 -8.27 7.35
C ARG A 11 4.93 -7.38 6.59
N LYS A 12 5.54 -7.90 5.53
CA LYS A 12 6.44 -7.12 4.67
C LYS A 12 5.69 -5.96 3.99
N ALA A 13 4.44 -6.18 3.56
CA ALA A 13 3.57 -5.15 3.01
C ALA A 13 3.30 -4.02 4.01
N LYS A 14 2.96 -4.36 5.26
CA LYS A 14 2.82 -3.37 6.36
C LYS A 14 4.07 -2.53 6.54
N THR A 15 5.26 -3.15 6.58
CA THR A 15 6.53 -2.42 6.73
C THR A 15 6.83 -1.52 5.54
N ALA A 16 6.57 -1.99 4.31
CA ALA A 16 6.76 -1.19 3.11
C ALA A 16 5.82 0.02 3.09
N HIS A 17 4.56 -0.19 3.47
CA HIS A 17 3.56 0.86 3.55
C HIS A 17 3.96 2.00 4.49
N LEU A 18 4.52 1.70 5.67
CA LEU A 18 5.00 2.74 6.60
C LEU A 18 6.07 3.64 5.95
N LYS A 19 7.01 3.05 5.21
CA LYS A 19 8.04 3.82 4.49
C LYS A 19 7.41 4.72 3.42
N TRP A 20 6.45 4.18 2.66
CA TRP A 20 5.79 4.91 1.59
C TRP A 20 4.93 6.06 2.10
N ARG A 21 4.27 5.89 3.24
CA ARG A 21 3.55 6.98 3.90
C ARG A 21 4.49 8.12 4.27
N THR A 22 5.68 7.80 4.82
CA THR A 22 6.71 8.82 5.10
C THR A 22 7.18 9.53 3.83
N TYR A 23 7.34 8.81 2.72
CA TYR A 23 7.68 9.43 1.43
C TYR A 23 6.59 10.34 0.90
N ALA A 24 5.31 9.94 0.99
CA ALA A 24 4.19 10.80 0.60
C ALA A 24 4.12 12.08 1.44
N GLN A 25 4.38 11.98 2.75
CA GLN A 25 4.47 13.13 3.65
C GLN A 25 5.63 14.06 3.26
N ALA A 26 6.80 13.51 2.95
CA ALA A 26 7.96 14.27 2.49
C ALA A 26 7.67 15.03 1.18
N LEU A 27 7.13 14.34 0.17
CA LEU A 27 6.75 14.93 -1.11
C LEU A 27 5.73 16.07 -0.94
N ALA A 28 4.70 15.86 -0.11
CA ALA A 28 3.69 16.88 0.17
C ALA A 28 4.27 18.10 0.90
N ALA A 29 5.32 17.91 1.72
CA ALA A 29 6.07 18.98 2.37
C ALA A 29 7.12 19.66 1.46
N GLY A 30 7.24 19.23 0.20
CA GLY A 30 8.24 19.75 -0.74
C GLY A 30 9.66 19.23 -0.49
N VAL A 31 9.80 18.16 0.30
CA VAL A 31 11.06 17.43 0.47
C VAL A 31 11.20 16.44 -0.68
N SER A 32 12.33 16.52 -1.38
CA SER A 32 12.62 15.60 -2.48
C SER A 32 12.77 14.16 -1.97
N VAL A 33 12.10 13.24 -2.68
CA VAL A 33 12.21 11.80 -2.52
C VAL A 33 12.72 11.26 -3.86
N GLY A 34 13.65 10.30 -3.81
CA GLY A 34 14.18 9.69 -5.04
C GLY A 34 13.10 9.05 -5.90
N ASP A 35 13.28 9.10 -7.22
CA ASP A 35 12.31 8.55 -8.19
C ASP A 35 12.18 7.01 -8.09
N ASP A 36 13.13 6.36 -7.43
CA ASP A 36 13.19 4.91 -7.19
C ASP A 36 12.39 4.43 -5.98
N LYS A 37 11.81 5.34 -5.19
CA LYS A 37 11.34 5.01 -3.83
C LYS A 37 9.99 4.31 -3.76
N ALA A 38 9.19 4.29 -4.84
CA ALA A 38 7.94 3.54 -4.92
C ALA A 38 7.43 3.39 -6.36
N PRO A 39 7.09 2.18 -6.86
CA PRO A 39 6.35 2.03 -8.11
C PRO A 39 4.97 2.68 -8.02
N LEU A 40 4.68 3.54 -9.00
CA LEU A 40 3.39 4.22 -9.11
C LEU A 40 2.24 3.25 -9.44
N GLN A 41 2.56 2.10 -10.03
CA GLN A 41 1.60 1.03 -10.32
C GLN A 41 1.52 0.04 -9.14
N HIS A 42 0.32 -0.21 -8.64
CA HIS A 42 0.05 -1.12 -7.52
C HIS A 42 0.52 -2.56 -7.79
N THR A 43 0.34 -3.06 -9.01
CA THR A 43 0.86 -4.37 -9.47
C THR A 43 2.39 -4.42 -9.53
N GLY A 44 3.05 -3.27 -9.58
CA GLY A 44 4.50 -3.14 -9.72
C GLY A 44 5.26 -3.12 -8.39
N CYS A 45 4.59 -3.10 -7.23
CA CYS A 45 5.27 -3.20 -5.94
C CYS A 45 5.55 -4.66 -5.54
N ASP A 46 6.43 -4.88 -4.56
CA ASP A 46 6.73 -6.23 -4.03
C ASP A 46 5.46 -6.96 -3.60
N PHE A 47 4.55 -6.25 -2.95
CA PHE A 47 3.27 -6.80 -2.51
C PHE A 47 2.36 -7.11 -3.70
N GLY A 48 2.19 -6.19 -4.65
CA GLY A 48 1.36 -6.38 -5.84
C GLY A 48 1.84 -7.54 -6.71
N ARG A 49 3.15 -7.64 -6.97
CA ARG A 49 3.72 -8.78 -7.71
C ARG A 49 3.40 -10.12 -7.05
N TRP A 50 3.43 -10.15 -5.72
CA TRP A 50 3.05 -11.34 -4.98
C TRP A 50 1.54 -11.56 -5.01
N TYR A 51 0.72 -10.54 -4.71
CA TYR A 51 -0.75 -10.58 -4.63
C TYR A 51 -1.37 -11.11 -5.93
N TYR A 52 -0.94 -10.57 -7.08
CA TYR A 52 -1.40 -11.03 -8.40
C TYR A 52 -0.67 -12.28 -8.90
N GLY A 53 0.35 -12.75 -8.18
CA GLY A 53 1.11 -13.96 -8.48
C GLY A 53 0.76 -15.09 -7.51
N PRO A 54 1.75 -15.66 -6.79
CA PRO A 54 1.50 -16.72 -5.82
C PRO A 54 0.45 -16.37 -4.75
N GLY A 55 0.36 -15.10 -4.37
CA GLY A 55 -0.56 -14.55 -3.37
C GLY A 55 -2.05 -14.78 -3.68
N GLN A 56 -2.42 -15.12 -4.92
CA GLN A 56 -3.80 -15.44 -5.25
C GLN A 56 -4.36 -16.62 -4.47
N SER A 57 -3.52 -17.56 -4.01
CA SER A 57 -3.94 -18.67 -3.15
C SER A 57 -4.40 -18.20 -1.76
N LEU A 58 -4.18 -16.94 -1.38
CA LEU A 58 -4.67 -16.39 -0.12
C LEU A 58 -6.21 -16.42 -0.03
N ARG A 59 -6.91 -16.41 -1.17
CA ARG A 59 -8.38 -16.60 -1.23
C ARG A 59 -8.87 -17.93 -0.65
N GLU A 60 -7.99 -18.94 -0.57
CA GLU A 60 -8.30 -20.24 0.03
C GLU A 60 -8.08 -20.25 1.55
N VAL A 61 -7.40 -19.23 2.07
CA VAL A 61 -6.99 -19.13 3.48
C VAL A 61 -7.81 -18.10 4.25
N THR A 62 -8.23 -17.01 3.59
CA THR A 62 -9.05 -15.95 4.19
C THR A 62 -10.05 -15.38 3.18
N ASP A 63 -11.26 -15.08 3.64
CA ASP A 63 -12.32 -14.45 2.84
C ASP A 63 -12.05 -12.96 2.56
N LEU A 64 -11.07 -12.36 3.26
CA LEU A 64 -10.69 -10.96 3.15
C LEU A 64 -9.77 -10.66 1.95
N TYR A 65 -9.41 -11.68 1.16
CA TYR A 65 -8.46 -11.53 0.05
C TYR A 65 -8.88 -10.44 -0.95
N GLU A 66 -10.16 -10.42 -1.34
CA GLU A 66 -10.68 -9.50 -2.37
C GLU A 66 -10.81 -8.07 -1.84
N ASP A 67 -11.01 -7.90 -0.53
CA ASP A 67 -11.12 -6.59 0.12
C ASP A 67 -9.83 -5.77 0.07
N ILE A 68 -8.69 -6.41 -0.20
CA ILE A 68 -7.38 -5.76 -0.28
C ILE A 68 -7.20 -4.97 -1.59
N GLU A 69 -7.73 -5.48 -2.71
CA GLU A 69 -7.35 -5.03 -4.05
C GLU A 69 -7.65 -3.55 -4.27
N GLU A 70 -8.89 -3.15 -4.04
CA GLU A 70 -9.36 -1.80 -4.30
C GLU A 70 -8.65 -0.73 -3.43
N PRO A 71 -8.56 -0.87 -2.09
CA PRO A 71 -7.82 0.11 -1.28
C PRO A 71 -6.32 0.12 -1.59
N HIS A 72 -5.73 -1.01 -2.02
CA HIS A 72 -4.34 -1.04 -2.49
C HIS A 72 -4.15 -0.25 -3.79
N ARG A 73 -5.06 -0.43 -4.78
CA ARG A 73 -5.07 0.33 -6.03
C ARG A 73 -5.22 1.83 -5.77
N LEU A 74 -6.21 2.22 -4.97
CA LEU A 74 -6.49 3.63 -4.62
C LEU A 74 -5.32 4.29 -3.88
N LEU A 75 -4.63 3.55 -3.01
CA LEU A 75 -3.45 4.05 -2.30
C LEU A 75 -2.36 4.48 -3.29
N HIS A 76 -2.07 3.62 -4.28
CA HIS A 76 -1.06 3.89 -5.30
C HIS A 76 -1.44 5.04 -6.22
N GLU A 77 -2.71 5.15 -6.62
CA GLU A 77 -3.20 6.27 -7.41
C GLU A 77 -3.06 7.60 -6.67
N ALA A 78 -3.39 7.61 -5.38
CA ALA A 78 -3.20 8.79 -4.54
C ALA A 78 -1.72 9.17 -4.41
N TYR A 79 -0.83 8.18 -4.24
CA TYR A 79 0.61 8.41 -4.18
C TYR A 79 1.16 9.00 -5.49
N ALA A 80 0.76 8.45 -6.64
CA ALA A 80 1.14 8.97 -7.95
C ALA A 80 0.69 10.42 -8.15
N ALA A 81 -0.53 10.76 -7.73
CA ALA A 81 -1.01 12.13 -7.78
C ALA A 81 -0.19 13.07 -6.89
N ILE A 82 0.18 12.64 -5.67
CA ILE A 82 1.05 13.42 -4.76
C ILE A 82 2.41 13.67 -5.40
N TYR A 83 3.02 12.64 -5.99
CA TYR A 83 4.31 12.73 -6.65
C TYR A 83 4.30 13.73 -7.82
N GLU A 84 3.32 13.63 -8.72
CA GLU A 84 3.19 14.57 -9.84
C GLU A 84 2.89 16.01 -9.40
N LEU A 85 2.06 16.18 -8.36
CA LEU A 85 1.81 17.51 -7.78
C LEU A 85 3.07 18.11 -7.13
N ALA A 86 3.85 17.30 -6.41
CA ALA A 86 5.10 17.72 -5.79
C ALA A 86 6.14 18.13 -6.85
N ARG A 87 6.30 17.34 -7.92
CA ARG A 87 7.17 17.68 -9.06
C ARG A 87 6.77 18.98 -9.75
N ALA A 88 5.47 19.27 -9.79
CA ALA A 88 4.95 20.53 -10.31
C ALA A 88 5.01 21.70 -9.31
N GLY A 89 5.61 21.52 -8.11
CA GLY A 89 5.68 22.54 -7.06
C GLY A 89 4.33 22.86 -6.39
N LYS A 90 3.30 22.03 -6.59
CA LYS A 90 1.92 22.26 -6.11
C LYS A 90 1.71 21.63 -4.72
N TYR A 91 2.55 21.98 -3.76
CA TYR A 91 2.60 21.33 -2.44
C TYR A 91 1.29 21.40 -1.64
N THR A 92 0.55 22.51 -1.71
CA THR A 92 -0.78 22.61 -1.06
C THR A 92 -1.75 21.54 -1.58
N LYS A 93 -1.78 21.32 -2.90
CA LYS A 93 -2.63 20.29 -3.52
C LYS A 93 -2.13 18.89 -3.19
N ALA A 94 -0.81 18.70 -3.09
CA ALA A 94 -0.21 17.44 -2.66
C ALA A 94 -0.61 17.10 -1.21
N SER A 95 -0.59 18.08 -0.30
CA SER A 95 -1.07 17.93 1.08
C SER A 95 -2.56 17.62 1.16
N ASP A 96 -3.38 18.20 0.28
CA ASP A 96 -4.81 17.84 0.20
C ASP A 96 -5.00 16.37 -0.20
N LYS A 97 -4.22 15.89 -1.17
CA LYS A 97 -4.24 14.48 -1.59
C LYS A 97 -3.69 13.54 -0.52
N LEU A 98 -2.68 13.97 0.24
CA LEU A 98 -2.12 13.20 1.35
C LEU A 98 -3.19 12.84 2.40
N ARG A 99 -4.09 13.77 2.73
CA ARG A 99 -5.20 13.48 3.67
C ARG A 99 -6.09 12.33 3.19
N GLY A 100 -6.40 12.30 1.88
CA GLY A 100 -7.13 11.18 1.27
C GLY A 100 -6.34 9.87 1.30
N LEU A 101 -5.04 9.93 1.01
CA LEU A 101 -4.13 8.78 1.10
C LEU A 101 -4.12 8.19 2.51
N GLU A 102 -4.07 9.02 3.55
CA GLU A 102 -4.06 8.56 4.95
C GLU A 102 -5.36 7.85 5.36
N SER A 103 -6.50 8.29 4.84
CA SER A 103 -7.77 7.59 5.05
C SER A 103 -7.76 6.20 4.39
N ILE A 104 -7.33 6.11 3.13
CA ILE A 104 -7.24 4.85 2.38
C ILE A 104 -6.22 3.90 3.05
N SER A 105 -5.07 4.45 3.46
CA SER A 105 -4.02 3.78 4.21
C SER A 105 -4.55 3.13 5.49
N THR A 106 -5.37 3.85 6.27
CA THR A 106 -5.98 3.31 7.49
C THR A 106 -6.88 2.12 7.20
N SER A 107 -7.76 2.22 6.19
CA SER A 107 -8.63 1.11 5.78
C SER A 107 -7.85 -0.10 5.28
N LEU A 108 -6.86 0.10 4.42
CA LEU A 108 -6.01 -0.99 3.90
C LEU A 108 -5.27 -1.72 5.04
N MET A 109 -4.70 -0.96 5.98
CA MET A 109 -3.96 -1.53 7.10
C MET A 109 -4.87 -2.35 8.03
N ALA A 110 -6.11 -1.90 8.26
CA ALA A 110 -7.08 -2.66 9.04
C ALA A 110 -7.43 -4.01 8.37
N ILE A 111 -7.59 -4.04 7.05
CA ILE A 111 -7.86 -5.27 6.30
C ILE A 111 -6.68 -6.23 6.36
N ILE A 112 -5.45 -5.72 6.16
CA ILE A 112 -4.23 -6.53 6.27
C ILE A 112 -4.07 -7.09 7.69
N ASP A 113 -4.41 -6.32 8.72
CA ASP A 113 -4.35 -6.77 10.11
C ASP A 113 -5.37 -7.87 10.40
N ALA A 114 -6.62 -7.69 9.94
CA ALA A 114 -7.64 -8.71 10.02
C ALA A 114 -7.24 -10.01 9.27
N CYS A 115 -6.62 -9.91 8.09
CA CYS A 115 -6.07 -11.07 7.38
C CYS A 115 -4.99 -11.79 8.22
N VAL A 116 -4.10 -11.03 8.86
CA VAL A 116 -3.03 -11.60 9.68
C VAL A 116 -3.59 -12.31 10.91
N GLU A 117 -4.65 -11.78 11.51
CA GLU A 117 -5.35 -12.39 12.65
C GLU A 117 -6.09 -13.67 12.22
N ASP A 118 -6.92 -13.61 11.16
CA ASP A 118 -7.64 -14.77 10.63
C ASP A 118 -6.71 -15.93 10.25
N ILE A 119 -5.55 -15.65 9.64
CA ILE A 119 -4.56 -16.69 9.29
C ILE A 119 -3.87 -17.27 10.54
N ARG A 120 -3.72 -16.50 11.62
CA ARG A 120 -3.07 -16.95 12.86
C ARG A 120 -3.96 -17.84 13.72
N ASP A 121 -5.27 -17.61 13.66
CA ASP A 121 -6.26 -18.31 14.48
C ASP A 121 -6.72 -19.63 13.83
N ARG A 122 -6.18 -19.96 12.64
CA ARG A 122 -6.38 -21.21 11.89
C ARG A 122 -5.20 -22.18 12.08
#